data_AF-A0A5M7QMD3-F1
#
_entry.id   AF-A0A5M7QMD3-F1
#
_cell.length_a   1.000
_cell.length_b   1.000
_cell.length_c   1.000
_cell.angle_alpha   90.00
_cell.angle_beta   90.00
_cell.angle_gamma   90.00
#
_symmetry.space_group_name_H-M   'P 1'
#
loop_
_entity.id
_entity.type
_entity.pdbx_description
1 polymer ?
#
loop_
_entity_poly.entity_id
_entity_poly.type
_entity_poly.pdbx_seq_one_letter_code
_entity_poly.pdbx_strand_id
1 'polypeptide(L)'
;MKKSVIALSLILLSGCVDMGRVGLHPQVKMAYFDGHPWQLESCLSEAAQNQQLYLAQDDPLPGGTKRFNLEQDGETVAWVEIDRFSRNQTSATFYADPKASDVQAAISDMVTACKTSR
;
A
#
# COMPACT_ATOMS: atom_id res chain seq x y z
N MET A 1 -44.34 -30.59 5.09
CA MET A 1 -42.96 -30.45 4.55
C MET A 1 -42.76 -28.99 4.17
N LYS A 2 -41.79 -28.27 4.76
CA LYS A 2 -41.21 -26.97 4.33
C LYS A 2 -40.53 -26.30 5.52
N LYS A 3 -39.31 -26.72 5.83
CA LYS A 3 -38.35 -26.00 6.67
C LYS A 3 -36.99 -26.43 6.15
N SER A 4 -36.23 -25.51 5.54
CA SER A 4 -34.79 -25.59 5.18
C SER A 4 -34.52 -25.12 3.75
N VAL A 5 -34.59 -23.81 3.50
CA VAL A 5 -33.97 -23.19 2.30
C VAL A 5 -33.38 -21.80 2.62
N ILE A 6 -32.81 -21.60 3.82
CA ILE A 6 -32.19 -20.29 4.18
C ILE A 6 -30.66 -20.41 4.37
N ALA A 7 -30.09 -21.61 4.36
CA ALA A 7 -28.66 -21.79 4.62
C ALA A 7 -27.73 -21.45 3.44
N LEU A 8 -28.24 -21.37 2.20
CA LEU A 8 -27.39 -21.28 1.00
C LEU A 8 -27.01 -19.83 0.60
N SER A 9 -27.69 -18.81 1.16
CA SER A 9 -27.51 -17.41 0.74
C SER A 9 -26.36 -16.68 1.44
N LEU A 10 -25.76 -17.26 2.49
CA LEU A 10 -24.72 -16.60 3.30
C LEU A 10 -23.29 -16.74 2.72
N ILE A 11 -23.06 -17.64 1.77
CA ILE A 11 -21.71 -17.93 1.24
C ILE A 11 -21.33 -16.98 0.08
N LEU A 12 -22.29 -16.24 -0.50
CA LEU A 12 -22.05 -15.38 -1.66
C LEU A 12 -21.58 -13.95 -1.31
N LEU A 13 -21.49 -13.59 -0.04
CA LEU A 13 -21.04 -12.26 0.42
C LEU A 13 -19.55 -12.19 0.78
N SER A 14 -18.81 -13.30 0.71
CA SER A 14 -17.35 -13.26 0.81
C SER A 14 -16.77 -13.03 -0.58
N GLY A 15 -16.64 -11.75 -0.98
CA GLY A 15 -15.81 -11.40 -2.12
C GLY A 15 -14.37 -11.87 -1.89
N CYS A 16 -13.74 -12.48 -2.89
CA CYS A 16 -12.31 -12.75 -2.84
C CYS A 16 -11.58 -11.39 -2.84
N VAL A 17 -10.87 -11.09 -1.77
CA VAL A 17 -9.94 -9.95 -1.76
C VAL A 17 -8.71 -10.37 -2.53
N ASP A 18 -8.47 -9.73 -3.67
CA ASP A 18 -7.20 -9.89 -4.38
C ASP A 18 -6.11 -9.12 -3.64
N MET A 19 -5.10 -9.84 -3.15
CA MET A 19 -3.98 -9.26 -2.41
C MET A 19 -2.73 -9.09 -3.30
N GLY A 20 -2.80 -9.49 -4.57
CA GLY A 20 -1.64 -9.60 -5.45
C GLY A 20 -0.49 -10.37 -4.80
N ARG A 21 0.73 -9.84 -4.99
CA ARG A 21 1.98 -10.33 -4.40
C ARG A 21 2.21 -9.87 -2.95
N VAL A 22 1.28 -9.16 -2.31
CA VAL A 22 1.45 -8.70 -0.91
C VAL A 22 1.30 -9.84 0.09
N GLY A 23 0.36 -10.75 -0.18
CA GLY A 23 0.06 -11.91 0.66
C GLY A 23 -0.65 -11.58 1.98
N LEU A 24 -0.99 -12.64 2.74
CA LEU A 24 -1.76 -12.53 4.00
C LEU A 24 -0.96 -11.98 5.19
N HIS A 25 0.36 -12.10 5.15
CA HIS A 25 1.25 -11.74 6.26
C HIS A 25 2.39 -10.85 5.75
N PRO A 26 2.09 -9.63 5.30
CA PRO A 26 3.12 -8.75 4.77
C PRO A 26 4.09 -8.33 5.87
N GLN A 27 5.34 -8.14 5.47
CA GLN A 27 6.30 -7.40 6.26
C GLN A 27 5.94 -5.92 6.23
N VAL A 28 5.97 -5.29 7.41
CA VAL A 28 5.66 -3.87 7.57
C VAL A 28 6.95 -3.08 7.70
N LYS A 29 7.08 -2.02 6.90
CA LYS A 29 8.15 -1.02 7.02
C LYS A 29 7.55 0.37 7.14
N MET A 30 7.92 1.10 8.18
CA MET A 30 7.46 2.46 8.41
C MET A 30 8.60 3.46 8.21
N ALA A 31 8.31 4.58 7.56
CA ALA A 31 9.24 5.68 7.39
C ALA A 31 8.55 7.03 7.64
N TYR A 32 9.31 7.98 8.17
CA TYR A 32 8.86 9.34 8.45
C TYR A 32 9.60 10.32 7.55
N PHE A 33 8.88 11.35 7.12
CA PHE A 33 9.33 12.38 6.21
C PHE A 33 8.88 13.75 6.72
N ASP A 34 9.71 14.75 6.54
CA ASP A 34 9.32 16.14 6.79
C ASP A 34 8.48 16.64 5.61
N GLY A 35 7.43 17.42 5.89
CA GLY A 35 6.54 17.99 4.88
C GLY A 35 5.12 17.41 4.89
N HIS A 36 4.31 17.91 3.96
CA HIS A 36 2.89 17.59 3.84
C HIS A 36 2.67 16.29 3.04
N PRO A 37 1.61 15.50 3.29
CA PRO A 37 1.34 14.25 2.58
C PRO A 37 1.42 14.29 1.05
N TRP A 38 0.97 15.38 0.41
CA TRP A 38 1.02 15.54 -1.04
C TRP A 38 2.45 15.61 -1.57
N GLN A 39 3.41 16.16 -0.82
CA GLN A 39 4.82 16.23 -1.23
C GLN A 39 5.44 14.83 -1.21
N LEU A 40 5.11 14.05 -0.17
CA LEU A 40 5.56 12.67 -0.07
C LEU A 40 4.94 11.80 -1.18
N GLU A 41 3.65 11.97 -1.47
CA GLU A 41 2.96 11.28 -2.56
C GLU A 41 3.63 11.56 -3.92
N SER A 42 3.90 12.83 -4.25
CA SER A 42 4.59 13.18 -5.49
C SER A 42 5.97 12.54 -5.56
N CYS A 43 6.76 12.62 -4.49
CA CYS A 43 8.08 12.00 -4.46
C CYS A 43 8.03 10.48 -4.60
N LEU A 44 7.13 9.80 -3.87
CA LEU A 44 7.00 8.35 -3.94
C LEU A 44 6.55 7.90 -5.33
N SER A 45 5.70 8.68 -6.01
CA SER A 45 5.29 8.40 -7.39
C SER A 45 6.46 8.49 -8.37
N GLU A 46 7.31 9.50 -8.26
CA GLU A 46 8.54 9.61 -9.07
C GLU A 46 9.55 8.51 -8.74
N ALA A 47 9.75 8.23 -7.45
CA ALA A 47 10.68 7.21 -6.99
C ALA A 47 10.23 5.79 -7.39
N ALA A 48 8.92 5.51 -7.39
CA ALA A 48 8.36 4.25 -7.89
C ALA A 48 8.69 4.06 -9.37
N GLN A 49 8.51 5.09 -10.20
CA GLN A 49 8.80 5.03 -11.63
C GLN A 49 10.28 4.71 -11.91
N ASN A 50 11.20 5.25 -11.11
CA ASN A 50 12.63 4.93 -11.21
C ASN A 50 12.94 3.44 -10.89
N GLN A 51 12.05 2.78 -10.16
CA GLN A 51 12.12 1.34 -9.84
C GLN A 51 11.27 0.49 -10.80
N GLN A 52 10.75 1.06 -11.88
CA GLN A 52 9.80 0.41 -12.80
C GLN A 52 8.51 -0.07 -12.08
N LEU A 53 8.09 0.69 -11.08
CA LEU A 53 6.86 0.48 -10.33
C LEU A 53 5.91 1.66 -10.56
N TYR A 54 4.62 1.45 -10.29
CA TYR A 54 3.60 2.49 -10.36
C TYR A 54 2.88 2.64 -9.02
N LEU A 55 2.73 3.87 -8.53
CA LEU A 55 1.97 4.16 -7.31
C LEU A 55 0.53 4.52 -7.70
N ALA A 56 -0.37 3.55 -7.65
CA ALA A 56 -1.79 3.72 -7.95
C ALA A 56 -2.57 4.07 -6.69
N GLN A 57 -3.44 5.09 -6.75
CA GLN A 57 -4.28 5.43 -5.60
C GLN A 57 -5.37 4.37 -5.40
N ASP A 58 -5.51 3.90 -4.16
CA ASP A 58 -6.54 2.97 -3.71
C ASP A 58 -7.59 3.73 -2.87
N ASP A 59 -8.68 3.06 -2.49
CA ASP A 59 -9.70 3.64 -1.64
C ASP A 59 -9.08 4.09 -0.30
N PRO A 60 -9.32 5.34 0.13
CA PRO A 60 -8.78 5.84 1.39
C PRO A 60 -9.38 5.07 2.57
N LEU A 61 -8.56 4.87 3.61
CA LEU A 61 -9.01 4.19 4.82
C LEU A 61 -9.90 5.09 5.69
N PRO A 62 -10.74 4.49 6.55
CA PRO A 62 -11.44 5.25 7.59
C PRO A 62 -10.46 6.09 8.40
N GLY A 63 -10.75 7.39 8.55
CA GLY A 63 -9.84 8.34 9.21
C GLY A 63 -9.04 9.23 8.26
N GLY A 64 -9.13 8.99 6.94
CA GLY A 64 -8.53 9.86 5.92
C GLY A 64 -7.08 9.52 5.56
N THR A 65 -6.52 8.44 6.12
CA THR A 65 -5.26 7.86 5.67
C THR A 65 -5.37 7.50 4.19
N LYS A 66 -4.45 8.00 3.38
CA LYS A 66 -4.42 7.67 1.95
C LYS A 66 -3.79 6.30 1.78
N ARG A 67 -4.40 5.46 0.94
CA ARG A 67 -3.88 4.15 0.58
C ARG A 67 -3.52 4.14 -0.90
N PHE A 68 -2.45 3.44 -1.23
CA PHE A 68 -1.97 3.25 -2.58
C PHE A 68 -1.54 1.80 -2.77
N ASN A 69 -1.71 1.31 -3.99
CA ASN A 69 -1.10 0.09 -4.48
C ASN A 69 0.21 0.46 -5.17
N LEU A 70 1.29 -0.22 -4.79
CA LEU A 70 2.52 -0.23 -5.56
C LEU A 70 2.42 -1.39 -6.53
N GLU A 71 2.38 -1.09 -7.82
CA GLU A 71 2.11 -2.05 -8.89
C GLU A 71 3.35 -2.31 -9.73
N GLN A 72 3.48 -3.56 -10.16
CA GLN A 72 4.47 -4.03 -11.13
C GLN A 72 3.76 -4.93 -12.12
N ASP A 73 3.89 -4.66 -13.42
CA ASP A 73 3.30 -5.48 -14.50
C ASP A 73 1.79 -5.76 -14.33
N GLY A 74 1.05 -4.80 -13.74
CA GLY A 74 -0.40 -4.91 -13.50
C GLY A 74 -0.79 -5.70 -12.24
N GLU A 75 0.18 -6.11 -11.42
CA GLU A 75 -0.05 -6.77 -10.14
C GLU A 75 0.36 -5.86 -8.96
N THR A 76 -0.44 -5.83 -7.90
CA THR A 76 -0.06 -5.14 -6.66
C THR A 76 1.03 -5.93 -5.94
N VAL A 77 2.21 -5.32 -5.77
CA VAL A 77 3.38 -5.90 -5.11
C VAL A 77 3.58 -5.41 -3.68
N ALA A 78 3.04 -4.23 -3.35
CA ALA A 78 3.01 -3.69 -2.01
C ALA A 78 1.80 -2.77 -1.81
N TRP A 79 1.35 -2.60 -0.56
CA TRP A 79 0.48 -1.49 -0.19
C TRP A 79 1.28 -0.39 0.47
N VAL A 80 0.88 0.86 0.23
CA VAL A 80 1.48 2.05 0.84
C VAL A 80 0.39 2.88 1.47
N GLU A 81 0.52 3.14 2.76
CA GLU A 81 -0.37 4.03 3.51
C GLU A 81 0.38 5.30 3.85
N ILE A 82 -0.16 6.45 3.44
CA ILE A 82 0.39 7.78 3.74
C ILE A 82 -0.55 8.48 4.71
N ASP A 83 -0.01 8.89 5.85
CA ASP A 83 -0.75 9.59 6.88
C ASP A 83 0.01 10.79 7.44
N ARG A 84 -0.74 11.77 7.94
CA ARG A 84 -0.18 12.88 8.69
C ARG A 84 0.23 12.38 10.08
N PHE A 85 1.53 12.37 10.36
CA PHE A 85 2.05 11.99 11.67
C PHE A 85 2.07 13.17 12.65
N SER A 86 2.46 14.36 12.18
CA SER A 86 2.49 15.57 13.01
C SER A 86 2.18 16.83 12.19
N ARG A 87 2.35 18.02 12.78
CA ARG A 87 2.17 19.28 12.02
C ARG A 87 3.07 19.37 10.80
N ASN A 88 4.31 18.88 10.92
CA ASN A 88 5.35 19.02 9.90
C ASN A 88 5.89 17.68 9.39
N GLN A 89 5.32 16.56 9.82
CA GLN A 89 5.77 15.23 9.43
C GLN A 89 4.63 14.38 8.89
N THR A 90 4.99 13.59 7.89
CA THR A 90 4.16 12.58 7.25
C THR A 90 4.81 11.23 7.45
N SER A 91 4.01 10.20 7.73
CA SER A 91 4.46 8.81 7.74
C SER A 91 4.03 8.12 6.45
N ALA A 92 4.88 7.22 5.95
CA ALA A 92 4.48 6.19 5.01
C ALA A 92 4.73 4.80 5.63
N THR A 93 3.70 3.95 5.56
CA THR A 93 3.77 2.55 5.97
C THR A 93 3.66 1.67 4.74
N PHE A 94 4.63 0.80 4.54
CA PHE A 94 4.72 -0.10 3.40
C PHE A 94 4.46 -1.54 3.86
N TYR A 95 3.64 -2.26 3.11
CA TYR A 95 3.27 -3.65 3.35
C TYR A 95 3.64 -4.46 2.12
N ALA A 96 4.61 -5.36 2.23
CA ALA A 96 5.06 -6.18 1.11
C ALA A 96 5.39 -7.61 1.57
N ASP A 97 5.30 -8.60 0.69
CA ASP A 97 5.64 -9.98 1.04
C ASP A 97 7.10 -10.04 1.55
N PRO A 98 7.36 -10.64 2.73
CA PRO A 98 8.72 -10.80 3.27
C PRO A 98 9.65 -11.60 2.34
N LYS A 99 9.12 -12.39 1.41
CA LYS A 99 9.90 -13.18 0.45
C LYS A 99 10.23 -12.43 -0.84
N ALA A 100 9.57 -11.31 -1.12
CA ALA A 100 9.80 -10.49 -2.31
C ALA A 100 10.98 -9.53 -2.10
N SER A 101 12.20 -10.06 -2.06
CA SER A 101 13.41 -9.26 -1.75
C SER A 101 13.66 -8.12 -2.72
N ASP A 102 13.26 -8.29 -3.98
CA ASP A 102 13.24 -7.26 -5.03
C ASP A 102 12.37 -6.06 -4.64
N VAL A 103 11.14 -6.33 -4.19
CA VAL A 103 10.18 -5.31 -3.76
C VAL A 103 10.67 -4.60 -2.48
N GLN A 104 11.23 -5.34 -1.53
CA GLN A 104 11.79 -4.77 -0.30
C GLN A 104 12.98 -3.82 -0.59
N ALA A 105 13.81 -4.17 -1.57
CA ALA A 105 14.91 -3.33 -2.03
C ALA A 105 14.38 -2.04 -2.70
N ALA A 106 13.43 -2.18 -3.64
CA ALA A 106 12.81 -1.04 -4.31
C ALA A 106 12.15 -0.06 -3.32
N ILE A 107 11.40 -0.56 -2.33
CA ILE A 107 10.82 0.27 -1.26
C ILE A 107 11.92 1.00 -0.48
N SER A 108 13.04 0.33 -0.20
CA SER A 108 14.16 0.95 0.52
C SER A 108 14.80 2.08 -0.27
N ASP A 109 14.95 1.90 -1.58
CA ASP A 109 15.49 2.92 -2.48
C ASP A 109 14.52 4.10 -2.62
N MET A 110 13.22 3.83 -2.76
CA MET A 110 12.18 4.87 -2.79
C MET A 110 12.18 5.72 -1.51
N VAL A 111 12.22 5.07 -0.35
CA VAL A 111 12.30 5.76 0.96
C VAL A 111 13.57 6.61 1.04
N THR A 112 14.70 6.09 0.56
CA THR A 112 15.99 6.80 0.57
C THR A 112 15.92 8.03 -0.32
N ALA A 113 15.45 7.88 -1.56
CA ALA A 113 15.28 8.98 -2.52
C ALA A 113 14.44 10.12 -1.92
N CYS A 114 13.29 9.78 -1.32
CA CYS A 114 12.39 10.78 -0.75
C CYS A 114 12.85 11.39 0.58
N LYS A 115 13.78 10.76 1.30
CA LYS A 115 14.44 11.40 2.45
C LYS A 115 15.51 12.39 2.04
N THR A 116 16.10 12.20 0.86
CA THR A 116 17.18 13.05 0.33
C THR A 116 16.70 14.14 -0.61
N SER A 117 15.50 14.00 -1.17
CA SER A 117 14.80 15.04 -1.92
C SER A 117 14.43 16.17 -0.96
N ARG A 118 15.20 17.26 -1.01
CA ARG A 118 14.97 18.50 -0.25
C ARG A 118 14.62 19.63 -1.20
#